data_AF-A0A1I6ABK6-F1
#
_entry.id   AF-A0A1I6ABK6-F1
#
_cell.length_a   1.000
_cell.length_b   1.000
_cell.length_c   1.000
_cell.angle_alpha   90.00
_cell.angle_beta   90.00
_cell.angle_gamma   90.00
#
_symmetry.space_group_name_H-M   'P 1'
#
loop_
_entity.id
_entity.type
_entity.pdbx_description
1 polymer ?
#
loop_
_entity_poly.entity_id
_entity_poly.type
_entity_poly.pdbx_seq_one_letter_code
_entity_poly.pdbx_strand_id
1 'polypeptide(L)'
;MKLTRFALIGLAGIALAGCELADGVGAYGPDKSIDRGIDSDDLSTMRAGIWVDPNGCDHWIIDDGVEGYLSARIDKYGRPVCSGVAPPTVATGDFKQGSTNIIGDPL
;
A
#
# COMPACT_ATOMS: atom_id res chain seq x y z
N MET A 1 32.95 24.51 19.45
CA MET A 1 32.91 24.69 17.98
C MET A 1 33.29 23.45 17.19
N LYS A 2 34.32 22.67 17.60
CA LYS A 2 34.68 21.42 16.89
C LYS A 2 33.66 20.30 17.16
N LEU A 3 33.25 20.11 18.42
CA LEU A 3 32.26 19.09 18.81
C LEU A 3 30.88 19.27 18.16
N THR A 4 30.40 20.51 18.03
CA THR A 4 29.12 20.82 17.37
C THR A 4 29.13 20.53 15.87
N ARG A 5 30.28 20.69 15.20
CA ARG A 5 30.43 20.32 13.77
C ARG A 5 30.42 18.81 13.58
N PHE A 6 31.07 18.05 14.46
CA PHE A 6 31.03 16.59 14.42
C PHE A 6 29.63 16.04 14.69
N ALA A 7 28.87 16.66 15.62
CA ALA A 7 27.48 16.29 15.87
C ALA A 7 26.58 16.55 14.64
N LEU A 8 26.73 17.70 13.97
CA LEU A 8 25.99 18.03 12.75
C LEU A 8 26.31 17.09 11.58
N ILE A 9 27.58 16.71 11.41
CA ILE A 9 27.99 15.74 10.38
C ILE A 9 27.46 14.34 10.68
N GLY A 10 27.48 13.91 11.94
CA GLY A 10 26.91 12.63 12.36
C GLY A 10 25.39 12.56 12.12
N LEU A 11 24.66 13.63 12.43
CA LEU A 11 23.21 13.70 12.21
C LEU A 11 22.85 13.71 10.72
N ALA A 12 23.63 14.44 9.90
CA ALA A 12 23.45 14.45 8.44
C ALA A 12 23.75 13.07 7.82
N GLY A 13 24.77 12.35 8.32
CA GLY A 13 25.08 10.99 7.88
C GLY A 13 23.94 10.01 8.15
N ILE A 14 23.26 10.11 9.30
CA ILE A 14 22.09 9.29 9.63
C ILE A 14 20.89 9.66 8.74
N ALA A 15 20.67 10.95 8.48
CA ALA A 15 19.58 11.41 7.60
C ALA A 15 19.77 10.99 6.12
N LEU A 16 21.02 10.83 5.67
CA LEU A 16 21.36 10.42 4.29
C LEU A 16 21.45 8.90 4.12
N ALA A 17 21.55 8.12 5.20
CA ALA A 17 21.63 6.65 5.19
C ALA A 17 20.27 5.94 5.04
N GLY A 18 19.25 6.63 4.53
CA GLY A 18 17.89 6.11 4.39
C GLY A 18 17.70 4.95 3.39
N CYS A 19 18.69 4.65 2.54
CA CYS A 19 18.56 3.59 1.53
C CYS A 19 18.80 2.16 2.05
N GLU A 20 19.47 1.97 3.19
CA GLU A 20 19.84 0.62 3.67
C GLU A 20 19.30 0.28 5.07
N LEU A 21 18.56 1.19 5.71
CA LEU A 21 17.90 0.89 7.00
C LEU A 21 16.74 -0.13 6.86
N ALA A 22 16.31 -0.45 5.65
CA ALA A 22 15.24 -1.40 5.39
C ALA A 22 15.54 -2.85 5.86
N ASP A 23 16.81 -3.23 6.03
CA ASP A 23 17.18 -4.58 6.50
C ASP A 23 17.14 -4.74 8.03
N GLY A 24 16.87 -3.68 8.79
CA GLY A 24 16.81 -3.71 10.26
C GLY A 24 15.57 -3.06 10.89
N VAL A 25 14.88 -2.19 10.15
CA VAL A 25 13.58 -1.63 10.50
C VAL A 25 12.65 -1.82 9.30
N GLY A 26 11.88 -2.92 9.29
CA GLY A 26 10.86 -3.16 8.28
C GLY A 26 11.33 -3.94 7.04
N ALA A 27 12.07 -5.03 7.22
CA ALA A 27 12.31 -5.97 6.11
C ALA A 27 10.98 -6.64 5.71
N TYR A 28 10.31 -6.10 4.70
CA TYR A 28 9.08 -6.68 4.17
C TYR A 28 9.43 -7.97 3.40
N GLY A 29 9.17 -9.11 4.04
CA GLY A 29 9.37 -10.42 3.42
C GLY A 29 8.62 -10.61 2.09
N PRO A 30 8.89 -11.71 1.38
CA PRO A 30 8.21 -12.02 0.11
C PRO A 30 6.71 -12.26 0.29
N ASP A 31 6.27 -12.55 1.51
CA ASP A 31 4.87 -12.74 1.85
C ASP A 31 4.13 -11.40 1.93
N LYS A 32 3.23 -11.18 0.96
CA LYS A 32 2.34 -10.03 0.80
C LYS A 32 0.88 -10.36 1.17
N SER A 33 0.63 -11.48 1.85
CA SER A 33 -0.70 -11.84 2.36
C SER A 33 -1.04 -11.18 3.70
N ILE A 34 -0.06 -10.51 4.32
CA ILE A 34 -0.19 -9.91 5.64
C ILE A 34 0.17 -8.44 5.53
N ASP A 35 -0.74 -7.60 5.99
CA ASP A 35 -0.45 -6.21 6.33
C ASP A 35 0.36 -6.13 7.64
N ARG A 36 1.36 -5.26 7.64
CA ARG A 36 2.35 -5.18 8.73
C ARG A 36 2.42 -3.75 9.21
N GLY A 37 2.23 -3.54 10.50
CA GLY A 37 2.33 -2.21 11.06
C GLY A 37 1.66 -2.12 12.41
N ILE A 38 0.96 -1.02 12.62
CA ILE A 38 0.23 -0.74 13.86
C ILE A 38 -1.19 -1.36 13.80
N ASP A 39 -1.68 -1.65 12.60
CA ASP A 39 -2.95 -2.29 12.24
C ASP A 39 -2.75 -3.54 11.38
N SER A 40 -1.88 -4.45 11.84
CA SER A 40 -1.58 -5.68 11.10
C SER A 40 -2.78 -6.62 10.97
N ASP A 41 -3.25 -6.82 9.75
CA ASP A 41 -4.31 -7.76 9.40
C ASP A 41 -3.89 -8.70 8.25
N ASP A 42 -4.58 -9.82 8.11
CA ASP A 42 -4.41 -10.72 6.96
C ASP A 42 -5.29 -10.24 5.80
N LEU A 43 -4.79 -10.30 4.56
CA LEU A 43 -5.55 -9.85 3.39
C LEU A 43 -6.88 -10.59 3.22
N SER A 44 -7.01 -11.80 3.76
CA SER A 44 -8.25 -12.58 3.73
C SER A 44 -9.37 -11.99 4.60
N THR A 45 -9.06 -11.13 5.57
CA THR A 45 -10.06 -10.47 6.42
C THR A 45 -10.47 -9.09 5.90
N MET A 46 -9.74 -8.55 4.93
CA MET A 46 -10.02 -7.27 4.29
C MET A 46 -11.05 -7.39 3.16
N ARG A 47 -11.64 -6.27 2.74
CA ARG A 47 -12.54 -6.24 1.59
C ARG A 47 -11.94 -5.52 0.40
N ALA A 48 -11.95 -6.23 -0.73
CA ALA A 48 -11.62 -5.63 -2.00
C ALA A 48 -12.84 -4.92 -2.61
N GLY A 49 -12.60 -3.73 -3.15
CA GLY A 49 -13.47 -3.12 -4.16
C GLY A 49 -12.93 -3.34 -5.57
N ILE A 50 -13.49 -2.58 -6.52
CA ILE A 50 -13.05 -2.55 -7.91
C ILE A 50 -12.55 -1.17 -8.27
N TRP A 51 -11.32 -1.08 -8.74
CA TRP A 51 -10.82 0.08 -9.48
C TRP A 51 -10.90 -0.19 -10.98
N VAL A 52 -11.44 0.77 -11.73
CA VAL A 52 -11.52 0.68 -13.19
C VAL A 52 -10.39 1.48 -13.80
N ASP A 53 -9.51 0.83 -14.55
CA ASP A 53 -8.37 1.48 -15.21
C ASP A 53 -8.81 2.40 -16.36
N PRO A 54 -7.90 3.21 -16.95
CA PRO A 54 -8.24 4.09 -18.08
C PRO A 54 -8.76 3.38 -19.34
N ASN A 55 -8.51 2.07 -19.48
CA ASN A 55 -9.03 1.25 -20.57
C ASN A 55 -10.44 0.70 -20.26
N GLY A 56 -10.96 0.95 -19.06
CA GLY A 56 -12.26 0.48 -18.62
C GLY A 56 -12.23 -0.92 -17.98
N CYS A 57 -11.06 -1.45 -17.65
CA CYS A 57 -10.92 -2.81 -17.12
C CYS A 57 -10.72 -2.82 -15.60
N ASP A 58 -11.26 -3.85 -14.97
CA ASP A 58 -11.39 -4.00 -13.53
C ASP A 58 -10.09 -4.50 -12.89
N HIS A 59 -9.77 -3.92 -11.75
CA HIS A 59 -8.73 -4.38 -10.84
C HIS A 59 -9.33 -4.51 -9.44
N TRP A 60 -9.01 -5.60 -8.75
CA TRP A 60 -9.25 -5.68 -7.31
C TRP A 60 -8.35 -4.65 -6.62
N ILE A 61 -8.95 -3.87 -5.72
CA ILE A 61 -8.23 -2.88 -4.92
C ILE A 61 -8.62 -3.01 -3.46
N ILE A 62 -7.61 -2.98 -2.59
CA ILE A 62 -7.73 -2.79 -1.15
C ILE A 62 -6.86 -1.59 -0.81
N ASP A 63 -7.40 -0.69 -0.01
CA ASP A 63 -6.72 0.49 0.52
C ASP A 63 -6.81 0.43 2.04
N ASP A 64 -5.71 0.04 2.68
CA ASP A 64 -5.63 -0.06 4.14
C ASP A 64 -5.12 1.24 4.77
N GLY A 65 -5.04 2.32 3.99
CA GLY A 65 -4.57 3.63 4.44
C GLY A 65 -3.20 3.95 3.86
N VAL A 66 -2.12 3.51 4.51
CA VAL A 66 -0.76 3.72 3.98
C VAL A 66 -0.40 2.62 2.99
N GLU A 67 -0.83 1.40 3.25
CA GLU A 67 -0.61 0.22 2.43
C GLU A 67 -1.79 -0.03 1.48
N GLY A 68 -1.48 -0.38 0.23
CA GLY A 68 -2.48 -0.66 -0.80
C GLY A 68 -2.15 -1.91 -1.60
N TYR A 69 -3.18 -2.68 -1.93
CA TYR A 69 -3.08 -3.91 -2.71
C TYR A 69 -3.90 -3.78 -3.99
N LEU A 70 -3.29 -4.19 -5.10
CA LEU A 70 -3.93 -4.13 -6.41
C LEU A 70 -3.60 -5.36 -7.23
N SER A 71 -4.62 -5.96 -7.84
CA SER A 71 -4.44 -7.06 -8.79
C SER A 71 -5.44 -6.97 -9.93
N ALA A 72 -5.02 -7.34 -11.14
CA ALA A 72 -5.92 -7.37 -12.28
C ALA A 72 -7.04 -8.39 -12.06
N ARG A 73 -8.29 -7.99 -12.28
CA ARG A 73 -9.42 -8.94 -12.24
C ARG A 73 -9.48 -9.63 -13.60
N ILE A 74 -9.20 -10.94 -13.59
CA ILE A 74 -9.18 -11.77 -14.81
C ILE A 74 -10.33 -12.76 -14.84
N ASP A 75 -10.80 -13.07 -16.05
CA ASP A 75 -11.76 -14.15 -16.28
C ASP A 75 -11.05 -15.51 -16.21
N LYS A 76 -11.84 -16.59 -16.26
CA LYS A 76 -11.33 -17.97 -16.23
C LYS A 76 -10.42 -18.35 -17.42
N TYR A 77 -10.32 -17.48 -18.43
CA TYR A 77 -9.46 -17.64 -19.60
C TYR A 77 -8.23 -16.73 -19.54
N GLY A 78 -8.02 -16.02 -18.43
CA GLY A 78 -6.90 -15.11 -18.24
C GLY A 78 -7.05 -13.76 -18.94
N ARG A 79 -8.25 -13.40 -19.39
CA ARG A 79 -8.50 -12.09 -20.02
C ARG A 79 -8.95 -11.08 -18.97
N PRO A 80 -8.60 -9.79 -19.12
CA PRO A 80 -9.12 -8.74 -18.24
C PRO A 80 -10.64 -8.72 -18.22
N VAL A 81 -11.22 -8.58 -17.05
CA VAL A 81 -12.65 -8.27 -16.89
C VAL A 81 -12.82 -6.76 -17.04
N CYS A 82 -13.77 -6.32 -17.86
CA CYS A 82 -14.06 -4.90 -18.04
C CYS A 82 -15.58 -4.74 -17.87
N SER A 83 -16.02 -4.64 -16.61
CA SER A 83 -17.44 -4.84 -16.23
C SER A 83 -18.29 -3.58 -16.37
N GLY A 84 -17.67 -2.40 -16.38
CA GLY A 84 -18.39 -1.12 -16.38
C GLY A 84 -19.06 -0.79 -15.05
N VAL A 85 -18.61 -1.41 -13.94
CA VAL A 85 -19.16 -1.16 -12.59
C VAL A 85 -18.96 0.28 -12.11
N ALA A 86 -17.95 0.98 -12.64
CA ALA A 86 -17.66 2.39 -12.39
C ALA A 86 -17.05 3.06 -13.64
N PRO A 87 -17.03 4.40 -13.72
CA PRO A 87 -16.29 5.11 -14.77
C PRO A 87 -14.78 4.81 -14.72
N PRO A 88 -14.05 4.98 -15.83
CA PRO A 88 -12.59 4.88 -15.82
C PRO A 88 -11.96 5.78 -14.74
N THR A 89 -10.88 5.30 -14.14
CA THR A 89 -10.13 5.92 -13.03
C THR A 89 -10.84 5.97 -11.68
N VAL A 90 -12.03 5.37 -11.54
CA VAL A 90 -12.81 5.37 -10.29
C VAL A 90 -12.72 4.03 -9.58
N ALA A 91 -12.58 4.06 -8.25
CA ALA A 91 -12.73 2.91 -7.36
C ALA A 91 -14.14 2.86 -6.75
N THR A 92 -14.69 1.66 -6.60
CA THR A 92 -16.04 1.42 -6.03
C THR A 92 -16.06 0.19 -5.14
N GLY A 93 -17.02 0.14 -4.22
CA GLY A 93 -17.13 -0.88 -3.17
C GLY A 93 -16.44 -0.49 -1.87
N ASP A 94 -16.38 -1.42 -0.92
CA ASP A 94 -15.84 -1.18 0.44
C ASP A 94 -14.31 -1.35 0.48
N PHE A 95 -13.59 -0.80 -0.50
CA PHE A 95 -12.15 -1.02 -0.65
C PHE A 95 -11.29 -0.46 0.48
N LYS A 96 -11.84 0.47 1.28
CA LYS A 96 -11.18 1.01 2.49
C LYS A 96 -11.56 0.28 3.79
N GLN A 97 -12.38 -0.77 3.73
CA GLN A 97 -12.77 -1.52 4.92
C GLN A 97 -11.61 -2.39 5.42
N GLY A 98 -11.02 -1.96 6.52
CA GLY A 98 -9.80 -2.53 7.12
C GLY A 98 -8.98 -1.40 7.76
N SER A 99 -8.94 -0.24 7.09
CA SER A 99 -8.08 0.87 7.47
C SER A 99 -8.47 1.54 8.78
N THR A 100 -7.45 1.95 9.54
CA THR A 100 -7.61 2.77 10.74
C THR A 100 -7.55 4.27 10.43
N ASN A 101 -8.44 5.07 11.05
CA ASN A 101 -8.41 6.54 10.95
C ASN A 101 -7.20 7.19 11.69
N ILE A 102 -6.27 6.39 12.23
CA ILE A 102 -5.16 6.88 13.08
C ILE A 102 -3.89 7.07 12.26
N ILE A 103 -3.61 6.15 11.33
CA ILE A 103 -2.42 6.19 10.46
C ILE A 103 -2.81 6.14 8.96
N GLY A 104 -4.05 5.76 8.65
CA GLY A 104 -4.58 5.70 7.28
C GLY A 104 -5.33 6.95 6.81
N ASP A 105 -5.81 6.86 5.57
CA ASP A 105 -6.69 7.86 4.96
C ASP A 105 -8.04 7.94 5.70
N PRO A 106 -8.59 9.15 5.92
CA PRO A 106 -9.92 9.28 6.49
C PRO A 106 -10.98 8.62 5.58
N LEU A 107 -11.81 7.74 6.17
CA LEU A 107 -12.99 7.16 5.54
C LEU A 107 -14.07 8.20 5.24
#